data_AF-A0AAE3UAD8-F1
#
_entry.id   AF-A0AAE3UAD8-F1
#
_cell.length_a   1.000
_cell.length_b   1.000
_cell.length_c   1.000
_cell.angle_alpha   90.00
_cell.angle_beta   90.00
_cell.angle_gamma   90.00
#
_symmetry.space_group_name_H-M   'P 1'
#
loop_
_entity.id
_entity.type
_entity.pdbx_description
1 polymer ?
#
loop_
_entity_poly.entity_id
_entity_poly.type
_entity_poly.pdbx_seq_one_letter_code
_entity_poly.pdbx_strand_id
1 'polypeptide(L)'
;MKPTTSHCQLTGKNLPIEKLASVHSIHPNILKLIQEKHPDWLPKGYIAVEELNKYRNQYIRQLLADEKGRLNKLDEKVIESIRNTEVLSRNVDVESDQQLTLGDKIADKVADFGGSWTFIIIFFSFLFIWMGVNVFVLYHKPFDPYPFILLNLILSCLAAIQAPIIMMSQNRQEAKDRLRSQYDYQVNLKAELEIRLLHEKVDHLLMHQGQKLLELQQFQVEMLEQLMKKKSTD
;
A
#
# COMPACT_ATOMS: atom_id res chain seq x y z
N MET A 1 -15.60 -5.01 -68.82
CA MET A 1 -15.93 -5.90 -67.67
C MET A 1 -17.02 -5.20 -66.84
N LYS A 2 -18.19 -5.83 -66.65
CA LYS A 2 -19.23 -5.27 -65.78
C LYS A 2 -18.75 -5.33 -64.33
N PRO A 3 -18.90 -4.27 -63.51
CA PRO A 3 -18.50 -4.32 -62.11
C PRO A 3 -19.42 -5.31 -61.37
N THR A 4 -18.84 -6.35 -60.78
CA THR A 4 -19.56 -7.32 -59.97
C THR A 4 -19.97 -6.63 -58.66
N THR A 5 -21.24 -6.25 -58.55
CA THR A 5 -21.83 -5.65 -57.34
C THR A 5 -22.47 -6.74 -56.49
N SER A 6 -22.35 -6.64 -55.17
CA SER A 6 -23.00 -7.54 -54.21
C SER A 6 -23.75 -6.75 -53.15
N HIS A 7 -24.62 -7.42 -52.39
CA HIS A 7 -25.59 -6.79 -51.50
C HIS A 7 -25.08 -6.75 -50.05
N CYS A 8 -25.11 -5.56 -49.43
CA CYS A 8 -24.86 -5.40 -48.00
C CYS A 8 -26.09 -5.79 -47.18
N GLN A 9 -26.00 -6.83 -46.35
CA GLN A 9 -27.13 -7.33 -45.55
C GLN A 9 -27.59 -6.43 -44.41
N LEU A 10 -26.74 -5.50 -43.95
CA LEU A 10 -27.08 -4.56 -42.88
C LEU A 10 -27.75 -3.28 -43.38
N THR A 11 -27.48 -2.86 -44.61
CA THR A 11 -27.96 -1.56 -45.15
C THR A 11 -28.84 -1.70 -46.38
N GLY A 12 -28.98 -2.90 -46.94
CA GLY A 12 -29.77 -3.15 -48.15
C GLY A 12 -29.14 -2.63 -49.45
N LYS A 13 -27.95 -2.01 -49.39
CA LYS A 13 -27.33 -1.34 -50.54
C LYS A 13 -26.48 -2.31 -51.37
N ASN A 14 -26.64 -2.22 -52.69
CA ASN A 14 -25.74 -2.87 -53.65
C ASN A 14 -24.46 -2.05 -53.79
N LEU A 15 -23.33 -2.65 -53.46
CA LEU A 15 -22.02 -2.03 -53.46
C LEU A 15 -21.04 -2.86 -54.30
N PRO A 16 -19.97 -2.25 -54.83
CA PRO A 16 -18.87 -2.99 -55.43
C PRO A 16 -18.26 -3.94 -54.39
N ILE A 17 -17.87 -5.15 -54.82
CA ILE A 17 -17.30 -6.18 -53.91
C ILE A 17 -16.09 -5.65 -53.11
N GLU A 18 -15.32 -4.73 -53.67
CA GLU A 18 -14.18 -4.07 -53.00
C GLU A 18 -14.58 -3.31 -51.72
N LYS A 19 -15.83 -2.83 -51.63
CA LYS A 19 -16.36 -2.09 -50.45
C LYS A 19 -17.12 -3.00 -49.47
N LEU A 20 -17.07 -4.31 -49.68
CA LEU A 20 -17.80 -5.31 -48.92
C LEU A 20 -16.84 -6.25 -48.19
N ALA A 21 -17.05 -6.40 -46.88
CA ALA A 21 -16.36 -7.37 -46.05
C ALA A 21 -17.23 -8.62 -45.88
N SER A 22 -16.61 -9.80 -45.98
CA SER A 22 -17.27 -11.06 -45.67
C SER A 22 -17.51 -11.17 -44.15
N VAL A 23 -18.66 -11.72 -43.76
CA VAL A 23 -18.99 -11.95 -42.35
C VAL A 23 -17.98 -12.87 -41.66
N HIS A 24 -17.37 -13.79 -42.39
CA HIS A 24 -16.40 -14.76 -41.86
C HIS A 24 -15.06 -14.14 -41.48
N SER A 25 -14.73 -12.94 -41.99
CA SER A 25 -13.48 -12.25 -41.65
C SER A 25 -13.64 -11.22 -40.52
N ILE A 26 -14.81 -11.15 -39.89
CA ILE A 26 -15.11 -10.22 -38.79
C ILE A 26 -14.89 -10.91 -37.44
N HIS A 27 -14.26 -10.20 -36.49
CA HIS A 27 -13.98 -10.72 -35.16
C HIS A 27 -15.27 -11.10 -34.40
N PRO A 28 -15.32 -12.25 -33.68
CA PRO A 28 -16.52 -12.77 -33.02
C PRO A 28 -17.23 -11.79 -32.07
N ASN A 29 -16.47 -10.99 -31.32
CA ASN A 29 -17.06 -10.02 -30.39
C ASN A 29 -17.75 -8.85 -31.11
N ILE A 30 -17.27 -8.48 -32.30
CA ILE A 30 -17.94 -7.46 -33.13
C ILE A 30 -19.19 -8.07 -33.77
N LEU A 31 -19.16 -9.35 -34.16
CA LEU A 31 -20.34 -10.07 -34.63
C LEU A 31 -21.42 -10.15 -33.55
N LYS A 32 -21.05 -10.47 -32.30
CA LYS A 32 -21.96 -10.44 -31.16
C LYS A 32 -22.57 -9.05 -30.97
N LEU A 33 -21.78 -7.98 -31.01
CA LEU A 33 -22.27 -6.61 -30.88
C LEU A 33 -23.24 -6.21 -32.01
N ILE A 34 -22.99 -6.70 -33.23
CA ILE A 34 -23.88 -6.46 -34.38
C ILE A 34 -25.18 -7.26 -34.22
N GLN A 35 -25.10 -8.53 -33.80
CA GLN A 35 -26.28 -9.38 -33.53
C GLN A 35 -27.13 -8.87 -32.37
N GLU A 36 -26.51 -8.27 -31.34
CA GLU A 36 -27.21 -7.66 -30.22
C GLU A 36 -28.08 -6.47 -30.66
N LYS A 37 -27.61 -5.72 -31.67
CA LYS A 37 -28.33 -4.56 -32.22
C LYS A 37 -29.24 -4.90 -33.40
N HIS A 38 -28.98 -6.00 -34.09
CA HIS A 38 -29.76 -6.48 -35.23
C HIS A 38 -30.05 -7.98 -35.03
N PRO A 39 -31.05 -8.33 -34.19
CA PRO A 39 -31.36 -9.73 -33.87
C PRO A 39 -31.88 -10.52 -35.08
N ASP A 40 -32.46 -9.84 -36.08
CA ASP A 40 -32.96 -10.45 -37.31
C ASP A 40 -31.85 -10.71 -38.34
N TRP A 41 -30.61 -10.30 -38.06
CA TRP A 41 -29.49 -10.42 -38.97
C TRP A 41 -28.79 -11.78 -38.82
N LEU A 42 -28.85 -12.59 -39.89
CA LEU A 42 -28.14 -13.86 -39.99
C LEU A 42 -26.68 -13.62 -40.42
N PRO A 43 -25.68 -14.22 -39.73
CA PRO A 43 -24.26 -14.03 -40.02
C PRO A 43 -23.82 -14.82 -41.26
N LYS A 44 -24.39 -14.52 -42.43
CA LYS A 44 -24.12 -15.20 -43.69
C LYS A 44 -24.16 -14.22 -44.85
N GLY A 45 -23.02 -13.73 -45.33
CA GLY A 45 -22.96 -12.89 -46.54
C GLY A 45 -21.91 -11.79 -46.46
N TYR A 46 -22.29 -10.58 -46.87
CA TYR A 46 -21.40 -9.43 -46.97
C TYR A 46 -21.96 -8.20 -46.25
N ILE A 47 -21.07 -7.44 -45.60
CA ILE A 47 -21.35 -6.19 -44.89
C ILE A 47 -20.52 -5.07 -45.49
N ALA A 48 -21.07 -3.87 -45.62
CA ALA A 48 -20.34 -2.68 -46.04
C ALA A 48 -19.21 -2.35 -45.05
N VAL A 49 -17.99 -2.12 -45.55
CA VAL A 49 -16.81 -1.82 -44.72
C VAL A 49 -17.01 -0.56 -43.86
N GLU A 50 -17.68 0.46 -44.39
CA GLU A 50 -18.00 1.69 -43.64
C GLU A 50 -18.88 1.41 -42.41
N GLU A 51 -19.88 0.56 -42.55
CA GLU A 51 -20.80 0.23 -41.46
C GLU A 51 -20.11 -0.66 -40.43
N LEU A 52 -19.30 -1.63 -40.88
CA LEU A 52 -18.45 -2.43 -40.01
C LEU A 52 -17.48 -1.57 -39.18
N ASN A 53 -16.91 -0.52 -39.78
CA ASN A 53 -15.99 0.38 -39.09
C ASN A 53 -16.67 1.19 -37.97
N LYS A 54 -17.96 1.52 -38.09
CA LYS A 54 -18.73 2.13 -37.00
C LYS A 54 -18.84 1.20 -35.79
N TYR A 55 -19.19 -0.07 -36.03
CA TYR A 55 -19.29 -1.07 -34.95
C TYR A 55 -17.93 -1.38 -34.32
N ARG A 56 -16.84 -1.42 -35.10
CA ARG A 56 -15.46 -1.51 -34.59
C ARG A 56 -15.14 -0.38 -33.62
N ASN A 57 -15.37 0.87 -34.04
CA ASN A 57 -15.11 2.03 -33.19
C ASN A 57 -15.99 2.04 -31.94
N GLN A 58 -17.24 1.58 -32.04
CA GLN A 58 -18.13 1.48 -30.89
C GLN A 58 -17.66 0.41 -29.89
N TYR A 59 -17.23 -0.76 -30.38
CA TYR A 59 -16.67 -1.83 -29.56
C TYR A 59 -15.40 -1.38 -28.82
N ILE A 60 -14.48 -0.69 -29.52
CA ILE A 60 -13.27 -0.12 -28.92
C ILE A 60 -13.62 0.90 -27.82
N ARG A 61 -14.62 1.76 -28.05
CA ARG A 61 -15.07 2.72 -27.03
C ARG A 61 -15.66 2.04 -25.79
N GLN A 62 -16.41 0.95 -25.95
CA GLN A 62 -16.93 0.17 -24.82
C GLN A 62 -15.81 -0.50 -24.02
N LEU A 63 -14.83 -1.10 -24.69
CA LEU A 63 -13.64 -1.67 -24.05
C LEU A 63 -12.87 -0.64 -23.22
N LEU A 64 -12.61 0.54 -23.80
CA LEU A 64 -11.90 1.61 -23.11
C LEU A 64 -12.68 2.17 -21.91
N ALA A 65 -14.03 2.22 -22.00
CA ALA A 65 -14.88 2.68 -20.90
C ALA A 65 -14.90 1.67 -19.74
N ASP A 66 -14.91 0.37 -20.05
CA ASP A 66 -14.88 -0.70 -19.05
C ASP A 66 -13.54 -0.74 -18.30
N GLU A 67 -12.41 -0.59 -19.01
CA GLU A 67 -11.08 -0.49 -18.39
C GLU A 67 -10.98 0.73 -17.46
N LYS A 68 -11.49 1.88 -17.88
CA LYS A 68 -11.51 3.10 -17.04
C LYS A 68 -12.36 2.92 -15.78
N GLY A 69 -13.49 2.22 -15.88
CA GLY A 69 -14.33 1.87 -14.73
C GLY A 69 -13.66 0.91 -13.75
N ARG A 70 -12.83 -0.03 -14.24
CA ARG A 70 -12.03 -0.94 -13.42
C ARG A 70 -10.93 -0.22 -12.64
N LEU A 71 -10.27 0.75 -13.25
CA LEU A 71 -9.20 1.54 -12.60
C LEU A 71 -9.74 2.33 -11.41
N ASN A 72 -10.86 3.05 -11.57
CA ASN A 72 -11.46 3.82 -10.47
C ASN A 72 -11.83 2.93 -9.25
N LYS A 73 -12.32 1.71 -9.48
CA LYS A 73 -12.65 0.77 -8.39
C LYS A 73 -11.42 0.23 -7.67
N LEU A 74 -10.28 0.18 -8.35
CA LEU A 74 -9.01 -0.23 -7.75
C LEU A 74 -8.46 0.89 -6.86
N ASP A 75 -8.52 2.14 -7.35
CA ASP A 75 -8.10 3.32 -6.59
C ASP A 75 -8.88 3.47 -5.28
N GLU A 76 -10.20 3.24 -5.31
CA GLU A 76 -11.06 3.28 -4.12
C GLU A 76 -10.65 2.24 -3.07
N LYS A 77 -10.35 1.00 -3.50
CA LYS A 77 -9.89 -0.08 -2.59
C LYS A 77 -8.51 0.17 -2.00
N VAL A 78 -7.62 0.84 -2.74
CA VAL A 78 -6.30 1.23 -2.23
C VAL A 78 -6.45 2.28 -1.13
N ILE A 79 -7.29 3.30 -1.33
CA ILE A 79 -7.56 4.33 -0.33
C ILE A 79 -8.16 3.72 0.95
N GLU A 80 -9.08 2.77 0.81
CA GLU A 80 -9.68 2.05 1.96
C GLU A 80 -8.63 1.24 2.74
N SER A 81 -7.73 0.53 2.04
CA SER A 81 -6.67 -0.27 2.64
C SER A 81 -5.62 0.56 3.40
N ILE A 82 -5.29 1.76 2.88
CA ILE A 82 -4.37 2.69 3.54
C ILE A 82 -4.96 3.19 4.87
N ARG A 83 -6.25 3.59 4.86
CA ARG A 83 -6.95 4.06 6.05
C ARG A 83 -6.98 3.01 7.17
N ASN A 84 -7.19 1.74 6.81
CA ASN A 84 -7.24 0.65 7.79
C ASN A 84 -5.87 0.32 8.40
N THR A 85 -4.78 0.56 7.66
CA THR A 85 -3.41 0.32 8.16
C THR A 85 -2.99 1.37 9.19
N GLU A 86 -3.32 2.65 8.99
CA GLU A 86 -3.00 3.72 9.94
C GLU A 86 -3.71 3.56 11.30
N VAL A 87 -4.91 2.98 11.31
CA VAL A 87 -5.67 2.72 12.54
C VAL A 87 -4.98 1.68 13.43
N LEU A 88 -4.26 0.71 12.84
CA LEU A 88 -3.64 -0.37 13.59
C LEU A 88 -2.45 0.10 14.44
N SER A 89 -1.60 0.99 13.91
CA SER A 89 -0.42 1.51 14.63
C SER A 89 -0.81 2.36 15.85
N ARG A 90 -1.87 3.17 15.73
CA ARG A 90 -2.31 4.07 16.81
C ARG A 90 -2.90 3.34 18.02
N ASN A 91 -3.47 2.14 17.83
CA ASN A 91 -4.10 1.39 18.93
C ASN A 91 -3.06 0.81 19.91
N VAL A 92 -1.84 0.52 19.46
CA VAL A 92 -0.79 -0.10 20.28
C VAL A 92 -0.34 0.82 21.42
N ASP A 93 -0.13 2.11 21.13
CA ASP A 93 0.31 3.07 22.15
C ASP A 93 -0.80 3.37 23.18
N VAL A 94 -2.06 3.34 22.76
CA VAL A 94 -3.22 3.65 23.62
C VAL A 94 -3.52 2.50 24.58
N GLU A 95 -3.40 1.24 24.16
CA GLU A 95 -3.60 0.08 25.05
C GLU A 95 -2.52 0.00 26.15
N SER A 96 -1.29 0.41 25.85
CA SER A 96 -0.18 0.37 26.80
C SER A 96 -0.34 1.38 27.95
N ASP A 97 -0.87 2.57 27.68
CA ASP A 97 -1.00 3.63 28.69
C ASP A 97 -2.23 3.47 29.61
N GLN A 98 -3.22 2.66 29.22
CA GLN A 98 -4.43 2.42 30.02
C GLN A 98 -4.18 1.61 31.30
N GLN A 99 -3.02 0.96 31.44
CA GLN A 99 -2.71 0.08 32.58
C GLN A 99 -1.81 0.72 33.65
N LEU A 100 -1.46 2.01 33.52
CA LEU A 100 -0.52 2.65 34.44
C LEU A 100 -1.14 2.95 35.82
N THR A 101 -0.54 2.41 36.88
CA THR A 101 -0.92 2.77 38.25
C THR A 101 -0.46 4.18 38.61
N LEU A 102 -1.01 4.76 39.68
CA LEU A 102 -0.55 6.07 40.17
C LEU A 102 0.93 6.05 40.58
N GLY A 103 1.40 4.94 41.15
CA GLY A 103 2.81 4.76 41.52
C GLY A 103 3.73 4.74 40.30
N ASP A 104 3.31 4.10 39.21
CA ASP A 104 4.06 4.06 37.96
C ASP A 104 4.23 5.44 37.35
N LYS A 105 3.14 6.23 37.31
CA LYS A 105 3.17 7.61 36.79
C LYS A 105 4.11 8.52 37.58
N ILE A 106 4.17 8.34 38.90
CA ILE A 106 5.08 9.09 39.78
C ILE A 106 6.52 8.62 39.54
N ALA A 107 6.75 7.31 39.47
CA ALA A 107 8.07 6.75 39.22
C ALA A 107 8.66 7.22 37.87
N ASP A 108 7.86 7.22 36.79
CA ASP A 108 8.29 7.75 35.49
C ASP A 108 8.66 9.22 35.57
N LYS A 109 7.81 10.04 36.19
CA LYS A 109 8.07 11.48 36.30
C LYS A 109 9.33 11.77 37.14
N VAL A 110 9.60 10.97 38.16
CA VAL A 110 10.82 11.07 38.98
C VAL A 110 12.05 10.61 38.18
N ALA A 111 11.94 9.53 37.41
CA ALA A 111 13.03 9.04 36.55
C ALA A 111 13.37 10.05 35.43
N ASP A 112 12.35 10.59 34.75
CA ASP A 112 12.50 11.61 33.71
C ASP A 112 13.16 12.89 34.25
N PHE A 113 12.73 13.33 35.44
CA PHE A 113 13.34 14.49 36.09
C PHE A 113 14.78 14.21 36.53
N GLY A 114 15.04 13.04 37.13
CA GLY A 114 16.37 12.62 37.57
C GLY A 114 17.36 12.40 36.42
N GLY A 115 16.88 12.08 35.22
CA GLY A 115 17.68 11.92 34.01
C GLY A 115 18.01 13.22 33.25
N SER A 116 17.50 14.37 33.70
CA SER A 116 17.70 15.65 33.02
C SER A 116 19.03 16.33 33.38
N TRP A 117 19.68 16.90 32.36
CA TRP A 117 20.88 17.73 32.54
C TRP A 117 20.65 18.93 33.47
N THR A 118 19.45 19.50 33.47
CA THR A 118 19.10 20.62 34.35
C THR A 118 19.09 20.20 35.82
N PHE A 119 18.60 18.99 36.12
CA PHE A 119 18.62 18.45 37.48
C PHE A 119 20.04 18.24 37.99
N ILE A 120 20.91 17.66 37.16
CA ILE A 120 22.33 17.45 37.49
C ILE A 120 23.02 18.77 37.87
N ILE A 121 22.83 19.82 37.08
CA ILE A 121 23.45 21.14 37.32
C ILE A 121 22.92 21.77 38.62
N ILE A 122 21.61 21.74 38.86
CA ILE A 122 21.01 22.27 40.10
C ILE A 122 21.50 21.49 41.32
N PHE A 123 21.58 20.16 41.22
CA PHE A 123 22.02 19.29 42.29
C PHE A 123 23.47 19.56 42.70
N PHE A 124 24.40 19.63 41.73
CA PHE A 124 25.78 20.01 42.02
C PHE A 124 25.89 21.43 42.58
N SER A 125 25.12 22.39 42.06
CA SER A 125 25.10 23.76 42.57
C SER A 125 24.67 23.80 44.05
N PHE A 126 23.63 23.03 44.39
CA PHE A 126 23.18 22.87 45.78
C PHE A 126 24.28 22.28 46.68
N LEU A 127 25.00 21.25 46.23
CA LEU A 127 26.11 20.66 46.99
C LEU A 127 27.23 21.67 47.26
N PHE A 128 27.64 22.44 46.23
CA PHE A 128 28.67 23.46 46.40
C PHE A 128 28.22 24.58 47.33
N ILE A 129 26.97 25.02 47.25
CA ILE A 129 26.40 26.03 48.15
C ILE A 129 26.37 25.50 49.59
N TRP A 130 25.89 24.26 49.80
CA TRP A 130 25.82 23.64 51.13
C TRP A 130 27.20 23.54 51.78
N MET A 131 28.19 23.06 51.02
CA MET A 131 29.57 22.97 51.46
C MET A 131 30.14 24.36 51.76
N GLY A 132 29.93 25.33 50.86
CA GLY A 132 30.41 26.71 51.02
C GLY A 132 29.83 27.39 52.27
N VAL A 133 28.54 27.24 52.54
CA VAL A 133 27.88 27.79 53.73
C VAL A 133 28.45 27.17 55.01
N ASN A 134 28.60 25.84 55.05
CA ASN A 134 29.11 25.16 56.25
C ASN A 134 30.59 25.43 56.53
N VAL A 135 31.40 25.65 55.49
CA VAL A 135 32.84 25.94 55.63
C VAL A 135 33.11 27.41 55.93
N PHE A 136 32.49 28.33 55.19
CA PHE A 136 32.86 29.76 55.24
C PHE A 136 31.94 30.61 56.12
N VAL A 137 30.62 30.36 56.09
CA VAL A 137 29.63 31.22 56.77
C VAL A 137 29.45 30.81 58.22
N LEU A 138 29.52 29.51 58.50
CA LEU A 138 29.28 28.93 59.83
C LEU A 138 30.59 28.51 60.54
N TYR A 139 31.69 29.22 60.30
CA TYR A 139 33.02 28.86 60.83
C TYR A 139 33.08 28.66 62.36
N HIS A 140 32.30 29.44 63.14
CA HIS A 140 32.30 29.35 64.60
C HIS A 140 31.36 28.28 65.17
N LYS A 141 30.33 27.86 64.42
CA LYS A 141 29.40 26.77 64.77
C LYS A 141 28.90 26.10 63.49
N PRO A 142 29.70 25.22 62.87
CA PRO A 142 29.30 24.49 61.68
C PRO A 142 28.10 23.60 61.96
N PHE A 143 27.07 23.68 61.10
CA PHE A 143 25.87 22.86 61.20
C PHE A 143 26.17 21.43 60.72
N ASP A 144 26.97 21.30 59.66
CA ASP A 144 27.52 20.05 59.13
C ASP A 144 29.04 20.21 58.93
N PRO A 145 29.85 19.97 59.98
CA PRO A 145 31.30 20.12 59.92
C PRO A 145 31.93 19.11 58.96
N TYR A 146 33.04 19.46 58.31
CA TYR A 146 33.84 18.51 57.54
C TYR A 146 34.15 17.29 58.42
N PRO A 147 33.78 16.05 58.01
CA PRO A 147 33.58 15.54 56.65
C PRO A 147 32.12 15.46 56.11
N PHE A 148 31.19 16.31 56.57
CA PHE A 148 29.79 16.43 56.10
C PHE A 148 28.92 15.17 56.28
N ILE A 149 28.76 14.73 57.54
CA ILE A 149 28.05 13.48 57.86
C ILE A 149 26.54 13.54 57.51
N LEU A 150 25.91 14.71 57.70
CA LEU A 150 24.48 14.87 57.43
C LEU A 150 24.22 14.88 55.93
N LEU A 151 25.04 15.60 55.16
CA LEU A 151 24.97 15.60 53.71
C LEU A 151 25.14 14.18 53.15
N ASN A 152 26.13 13.44 53.64
CA ASN A 152 26.39 12.07 53.21
C ASN A 152 25.22 11.12 53.54
N LEU A 153 24.60 11.27 54.71
CA LEU A 153 23.42 10.49 55.10
C LEU A 153 22.23 10.75 54.15
N ILE A 154 21.96 12.01 53.84
CA ILE A 154 20.87 12.40 52.93
C ILE A 154 21.13 11.86 51.52
N LEU A 155 22.35 12.01 51.00
CA LEU A 155 22.75 11.52 49.68
C LEU A 155 22.62 10.00 49.57
N SER A 156 23.04 9.27 50.61
CA SER A 156 22.93 7.81 50.66
C SER A 156 21.47 7.35 50.67
N CYS A 157 20.62 8.04 51.43
CA CYS A 157 19.18 7.75 51.46
C CYS A 157 18.52 8.04 50.10
N LEU A 158 18.86 9.16 49.47
CA LEU A 158 18.36 9.54 48.16
C LEU A 158 18.75 8.50 47.10
N ALA A 159 20.03 8.10 47.05
CA ALA A 159 20.52 7.10 46.11
C ALA A 159 19.85 5.72 46.31
N ALA A 160 19.63 5.32 47.56
CA ALA A 160 18.97 4.04 47.88
C ALA A 160 17.53 3.96 47.35
N ILE A 161 16.78 5.06 47.38
CA ILE A 161 15.41 5.12 46.84
C ILE A 161 15.43 5.33 45.32
N GLN A 162 16.44 6.02 44.79
CA GLN A 162 16.54 6.34 43.38
C GLN A 162 16.76 5.09 42.50
N ALA A 163 17.63 4.16 42.92
CA ALA A 163 17.97 2.99 42.11
C ALA A 163 16.75 2.09 41.79
N PRO A 164 15.87 1.72 42.75
CA PRO A 164 14.64 0.98 42.47
C PRO A 164 13.67 1.74 41.57
N ILE A 165 13.52 3.05 41.74
CA ILE A 165 12.62 3.88 40.92
C ILE A 165 13.10 3.90 39.46
N ILE A 166 14.40 4.10 39.25
CA ILE A 166 15.01 4.03 37.92
C ILE A 166 14.78 2.64 37.31
N MET A 167 15.05 1.57 38.08
CA MET A 167 14.88 0.20 37.59
C MET A 167 13.41 -0.13 37.25
N MET A 168 12.45 0.37 38.03
CA MET A 168 11.01 0.21 37.73
C MET A 168 10.60 0.94 36.45
N SER A 169 11.10 2.17 36.24
CA SER A 169 10.85 2.92 35.00
C SER A 169 11.51 2.25 33.78
N GLN A 170 12.76 1.78 33.93
CA GLN A 170 13.48 1.03 32.90
C GLN A 170 12.76 -0.28 32.52
N ASN A 171 12.41 -1.13 33.49
CA ASN A 171 11.69 -2.38 33.23
C ASN A 171 10.36 -2.13 32.49
N ARG A 172 9.68 -1.03 32.82
CA ARG A 172 8.44 -0.63 32.13
C ARG A 172 8.72 -0.18 30.70
N GLN A 173 9.73 0.66 30.49
CA GLN A 173 10.10 1.13 29.16
C GLN A 173 10.53 -0.04 28.26
N GLU A 174 11.33 -0.97 28.78
CA GLU A 174 11.71 -2.20 28.08
C GLU A 174 10.50 -3.07 27.72
N ALA A 175 9.51 -3.18 28.60
CA ALA A 175 8.27 -3.90 28.30
C ALA A 175 7.48 -3.23 27.16
N LYS A 176 7.38 -1.89 27.14
CA LYS A 176 6.77 -1.13 26.04
C LYS A 176 7.53 -1.33 24.73
N ASP A 177 8.85 -1.23 24.77
CA ASP A 177 9.71 -1.39 23.60
C ASP A 177 9.65 -2.82 23.05
N ARG A 178 9.55 -3.84 23.92
CA ARG A 178 9.34 -5.23 23.50
C ARG A 178 8.00 -5.42 22.80
N LEU A 179 6.92 -4.85 23.33
CA LEU A 179 5.60 -4.91 22.69
C LEU A 179 5.61 -4.23 21.32
N ARG A 180 6.15 -3.02 21.23
CA ARG A 180 6.32 -2.30 19.95
C ARG A 180 7.10 -3.13 18.93
N SER A 181 8.23 -3.71 19.35
CA SER A 181 9.04 -4.59 18.50
C SER A 181 8.27 -5.82 17.99
N GLN A 182 7.41 -6.41 18.84
CA GLN A 182 6.56 -7.54 18.43
C GLN A 182 5.49 -7.13 17.41
N TYR A 183 4.88 -5.96 17.59
CA TYR A 183 3.92 -5.43 16.62
C TYR A 183 4.58 -5.07 15.29
N ASP A 184 5.73 -4.39 15.31
CA ASP A 184 6.50 -4.07 14.11
C ASP A 184 6.89 -5.34 13.34
N TYR A 185 7.30 -6.39 14.07
CA TYR A 185 7.57 -7.70 13.47
C TYR A 185 6.33 -8.30 12.79
N GLN A 186 5.16 -8.25 13.42
CA GLN A 186 3.92 -8.76 12.83
C GLN A 186 3.51 -7.97 11.58
N VAL A 187 3.65 -6.64 11.60
CA VAL A 187 3.36 -5.78 10.45
C VAL A 187 4.31 -6.11 9.29
N ASN A 188 5.60 -6.29 9.57
CA ASN A 188 6.58 -6.66 8.55
C ASN A 188 6.27 -8.04 7.94
N LEU A 189 5.97 -9.04 8.77
CA LEU A 189 5.60 -10.37 8.30
C LEU A 189 4.34 -10.32 7.40
N LYS A 190 3.34 -9.52 7.78
CA LYS A 190 2.14 -9.30 6.98
C LYS A 190 2.48 -8.65 5.63
N ALA A 191 3.32 -7.63 5.63
CA ALA A 191 3.78 -6.96 4.41
C ALA A 191 4.55 -7.93 3.50
N GLU A 192 5.43 -8.78 4.04
CA GLU A 192 6.13 -9.82 3.27
C GLU A 192 5.15 -10.78 2.60
N LEU A 193 4.13 -11.23 3.33
CA LEU A 193 3.09 -12.13 2.79
C LEU A 193 2.29 -11.45 1.67
N GLU A 194 1.88 -10.19 1.87
CA GLU A 194 1.15 -9.42 0.86
C GLU A 194 1.99 -9.20 -0.41
N ILE A 195 3.29 -8.93 -0.28
CA ILE A 195 4.22 -8.82 -1.42
C ILE A 195 4.32 -10.16 -2.15
N ARG A 196 4.45 -11.28 -1.43
CA ARG A 196 4.49 -12.62 -2.05
C ARG A 196 3.22 -12.92 -2.83
N LEU A 197 2.05 -12.61 -2.27
CA LEU A 197 0.76 -12.78 -2.94
C LEU A 197 0.60 -11.85 -4.14
N LEU A 198 1.11 -10.62 -4.08
CA LEU A 198 1.14 -9.72 -5.23
C LEU A 198 2.03 -10.28 -6.33
N HIS A 199 3.20 -10.81 -5.98
CA HIS A 199 4.12 -11.42 -6.95
C HIS A 199 3.46 -12.58 -7.69
N GLU A 200 2.81 -13.50 -6.96
CA GLU A 200 2.07 -14.62 -7.54
C GLU A 200 0.96 -14.16 -8.50
N LYS A 201 0.21 -13.10 -8.14
CA LYS A 201 -0.80 -12.51 -9.01
C LYS A 201 -0.20 -11.88 -10.27
N VAL A 202 0.93 -11.20 -10.14
CA VAL A 202 1.65 -10.61 -11.28
C VAL A 202 2.12 -11.72 -12.22
N ASP A 203 2.73 -12.77 -11.70
CA ASP A 203 3.17 -13.93 -12.50
C ASP A 203 2.00 -14.58 -13.24
N HIS A 204 0.86 -14.79 -12.56
CA HIS A 204 -0.34 -15.30 -13.17
C HIS A 204 -0.86 -14.40 -14.31
N LEU A 205 -0.88 -13.07 -14.10
CA LEU A 205 -1.27 -12.11 -15.13
C LEU A 205 -0.32 -12.11 -16.33
N LEU A 206 1.00 -12.16 -16.08
CA LEU A 206 2.02 -12.22 -17.12
C LEU A 206 1.89 -13.51 -17.94
N MET A 207 1.67 -14.65 -17.30
CA MET A 207 1.49 -15.93 -17.97
C MET A 207 0.24 -15.94 -18.85
N HIS A 208 -0.88 -15.41 -18.34
CA HIS A 208 -2.12 -15.27 -19.12
C HIS A 208 -1.96 -14.28 -20.30
N GLN A 209 -1.25 -13.17 -20.12
CA GLN A 209 -0.95 -12.25 -21.24
C GLN A 209 -0.03 -12.90 -22.27
N GLY A 210 0.96 -13.68 -21.83
CA GLY A 210 1.87 -14.43 -22.71
C GLY A 210 1.11 -15.45 -23.58
N GLN A 211 0.19 -16.20 -23.00
CA GLN A 211 -0.67 -17.13 -23.76
C GLN A 211 -1.48 -16.40 -24.85
N LYS A 212 -2.10 -15.27 -24.52
CA LYS A 212 -2.83 -14.46 -25.51
C LYS A 212 -1.94 -13.94 -26.64
N LEU A 213 -0.70 -13.57 -26.33
CA LEU A 213 0.24 -13.11 -27.34
C LEU A 213 0.59 -14.24 -28.33
N LEU A 214 0.77 -15.46 -27.83
CA LEU A 214 1.03 -16.65 -28.64
C LEU A 214 -0.17 -17.00 -29.52
N GLU A 215 -1.40 -16.97 -28.99
CA GLU A 215 -2.63 -17.16 -29.78
C GLU A 215 -2.74 -16.14 -30.92
N LEU A 216 -2.45 -14.86 -30.63
CA LEU A 216 -2.46 -13.80 -31.65
C LEU A 216 -1.37 -14.01 -32.72
N GLN A 217 -0.19 -14.51 -32.34
CA GLN A 217 0.86 -14.85 -33.30
C GLN A 217 0.44 -16.02 -34.20
N GLN A 218 -0.13 -17.09 -33.63
CA GLN A 218 -0.64 -18.22 -34.41
C GLN A 218 -1.69 -17.77 -35.43
N PHE A 219 -2.62 -16.91 -35.00
CA PHE A 219 -3.62 -16.35 -35.90
C PHE A 219 -3.01 -15.53 -37.05
N GLN A 220 -1.95 -14.76 -36.79
CA GLN A 220 -1.25 -14.02 -37.86
C GLN A 220 -0.57 -14.96 -38.85
N VAL A 221 0.03 -16.06 -38.38
CA VAL A 221 0.68 -17.06 -39.25
C VAL A 221 -0.35 -17.76 -40.14
N GLU A 222 -1.48 -18.21 -39.59
CA GLU A 222 -2.56 -18.82 -40.37
C GLU A 222 -3.12 -17.86 -41.44
N MET A 223 -3.27 -16.57 -41.10
CA MET A 223 -3.74 -15.57 -42.05
C MET A 223 -2.74 -15.36 -43.20
N LEU A 224 -1.44 -15.32 -42.90
CA LEU A 224 -0.38 -15.25 -43.91
C LEU A 224 -0.41 -16.48 -44.83
N GLU A 225 -0.59 -17.68 -44.29
CA GLU A 225 -0.72 -18.91 -45.09
C GLU A 225 -1.94 -18.84 -46.02
N GLN A 226 -3.09 -18.37 -45.53
CA GLN A 226 -4.29 -18.20 -46.37
C GLN A 226 -4.06 -17.19 -47.51
N LEU A 227 -3.38 -16.08 -47.24
CA LEU A 227 -3.02 -15.09 -48.26
C LEU A 227 -2.05 -15.67 -49.30
N MET A 228 -1.05 -16.44 -48.87
CA MET A 228 -0.13 -17.12 -49.77
C MET A 228 -0.85 -18.14 -50.64
N LYS A 229 -1.76 -18.94 -50.06
CA LYS A 229 -2.52 -19.97 -50.77
C LYS A 229 -3.46 -19.36 -51.82
N LYS A 230 -4.14 -18.26 -51.48
CA LYS A 230 -4.99 -17.50 -52.40
C LYS A 230 -4.18 -16.90 -53.56
N LYS A 231 -3.01 -16.34 -53.27
CA LYS A 231 -2.11 -15.79 -54.30
C LYS A 231 -1.53 -16.85 -55.25
N SER A 232 -1.47 -18.12 -54.83
CA SER A 232 -1.03 -19.22 -55.71
C SER A 232 -2.17 -19.86 -56.53
N THR A 233 -3.43 -19.48 -56.27
CA THR A 233 -4.61 -20.00 -56.99
C THR A 233 -5.17 -19.03 -58.03
N ASP A 234 -4.68 -17.77 -58.04
CA ASP A 234 -4.85 -16.77 -59.10
C ASP A 234 -3.60 -16.74 -60.01
#